data_AF-A0A8S9BTL4-F1
#
_entry.id   AF-A0A8S9BTL4-F1
#
_cell.length_a   1.000
_cell.length_b   1.000
_cell.length_c   1.000
_cell.angle_alpha   90.00
_cell.angle_beta   90.00
_cell.angle_gamma   90.00
#
_symmetry.space_group_name_H-M   'P 1'
#
loop_
_entity.id
_entity.type
_entity.pdbx_description
1 polymer ?
#
loop_
_entity_poly.entity_id
_entity_poly.type
_entity_poly.pdbx_seq_one_letter_code
_entity_poly.pdbx_strand_id
1 'polypeptide(L)'
;MWQLAVLSAGPPLAKEPFLPNFKFNGKPAKGVTYGSNLQAYKYSDFLKSTIFECLYDDRRNRPSLGTLKIRASHGLAAALASGDKVDRWDDLLPPQPSIFQQDATAAVVPVPPPPPPPPPPPPVAPVIAPAAPIIAVVAPAMAPMPTVPCS
;
A
#
# COMPACT_ATOMS: atom_id res chain seq x y z
N MET A 1 -1.38 5.93 -3.43
CA MET A 1 -0.58 6.29 -2.22
C MET A 1 -0.30 5.13 -1.26
N TRP A 2 -1.05 4.01 -1.29
CA TRP A 2 -0.89 2.89 -0.34
C TRP A 2 0.32 1.97 -0.58
N GLN A 3 0.98 2.10 -1.73
CA GLN A 3 2.04 1.21 -2.22
C GLN A 3 3.33 1.29 -1.38
N LEU A 4 3.53 2.38 -0.63
CA LEU A 4 4.75 2.62 0.16
C LEU A 4 4.79 1.85 1.50
N ALA A 5 3.66 1.37 2.02
CA ALA A 5 3.61 0.81 3.37
C ALA A 5 3.96 -0.70 3.45
N VAL A 6 3.88 -1.44 2.34
CA VAL A 6 3.92 -2.92 2.38
C VAL A 6 5.30 -3.49 2.01
N LEU A 7 6.22 -2.68 1.45
CA LEU A 7 7.56 -3.11 1.03
C LEU A 7 7.58 -4.46 0.26
N SER A 8 6.48 -4.83 -0.37
CA SER A 8 6.37 -6.07 -1.15
C SER A 8 6.74 -5.79 -2.60
N ALA A 9 7.42 -6.75 -3.24
CA ALA A 9 7.80 -6.67 -4.65
C ALA A 9 6.58 -6.61 -5.61
N GLY A 10 5.39 -6.99 -5.13
CA GLY A 10 4.13 -6.80 -5.85
C GLY A 10 3.34 -5.59 -5.35
N PRO A 11 2.53 -4.93 -6.20
CA PRO A 11 1.57 -3.94 -5.74
C PRO A 11 0.67 -4.62 -4.70
N PRO A 12 0.54 -4.06 -3.47
CA PRO A 12 -0.36 -4.64 -2.50
C PRO A 12 -1.75 -4.66 -3.10
N LEU A 13 -2.40 -5.83 -3.07
CA LEU A 13 -3.77 -5.99 -3.53
C LEU A 13 -4.64 -5.10 -2.65
N ALA A 14 -4.90 -3.87 -3.11
CA ALA A 14 -5.72 -2.87 -2.42
C ALA A 14 -7.21 -3.29 -2.31
N LYS A 15 -7.54 -4.54 -2.63
CA LYS A 15 -8.89 -5.04 -2.90
C LYS A 15 -9.45 -5.95 -1.82
N GLU A 16 -8.75 -6.13 -0.71
CA GLU A 16 -9.25 -6.97 0.40
C GLU A 16 -9.52 -6.11 1.63
N PRO A 17 -10.55 -5.24 1.58
CA PRO A 17 -11.07 -4.64 2.80
C PRO A 17 -11.51 -5.75 3.75
N PHE A 18 -11.17 -5.62 5.01
CA PHE A 18 -11.65 -6.54 6.03
C PHE A 18 -12.14 -5.77 7.25
N LEU A 19 -13.08 -6.37 7.97
CA LEU A 19 -13.53 -5.88 9.26
C LEU A 19 -12.70 -6.58 10.35
N PRO A 20 -11.80 -5.87 11.05
CA PRO A 20 -10.95 -6.47 12.07
C PRO A 20 -11.79 -7.04 13.22
N ASN A 21 -11.49 -8.27 13.62
CA ASN A 21 -12.04 -8.89 14.84
C ASN A 21 -11.17 -8.66 16.08
N PHE A 22 -10.11 -7.84 15.97
CA PHE A 22 -9.17 -7.54 17.04
C PHE A 22 -9.21 -6.06 17.42
N LYS A 23 -8.69 -5.74 18.60
CA LYS A 23 -8.66 -4.38 19.14
C LYS A 23 -7.42 -3.63 18.64
N PHE A 24 -7.58 -2.36 18.28
CA PHE A 24 -6.48 -1.44 18.01
C PHE A 24 -6.23 -0.58 19.25
N ASN A 25 -5.02 -0.65 19.82
CA ASN A 25 -4.66 0.13 21.01
C ASN A 25 -5.70 0.01 22.15
N GLY A 26 -6.22 -1.21 22.37
CA GLY A 26 -7.24 -1.51 23.39
C GLY A 26 -8.68 -1.12 23.02
N LYS A 27 -8.91 -0.47 21.87
CA LYS A 27 -10.23 -0.04 21.39
C LYS A 27 -10.74 -0.97 20.28
N PRO A 28 -12.06 -1.20 20.15
CA PRO A 28 -12.60 -1.94 19.01
C PRO A 28 -12.34 -1.20 17.70
N ALA A 29 -12.24 -1.95 16.60
CA ALA A 29 -12.16 -1.37 15.27
C ALA A 29 -13.40 -0.54 14.96
N LYS A 30 -13.21 0.63 14.34
CA LYS A 30 -14.26 1.60 14.02
C LYS A 30 -14.92 1.35 12.66
N GLY A 31 -14.33 0.47 11.85
CA GLY A 31 -14.82 0.19 10.50
C GLY A 31 -13.85 -0.69 9.70
N VAL A 32 -14.08 -0.69 8.39
CA VAL A 32 -13.27 -1.44 7.41
C VAL A 32 -11.87 -0.86 7.31
N THR A 33 -10.86 -1.73 7.32
CA THR A 33 -9.45 -1.37 7.12
C THR A 33 -8.81 -2.27 6.06
N TYR A 34 -7.53 -2.04 5.78
CA TYR A 34 -6.74 -2.75 4.78
C TYR A 34 -5.46 -3.34 5.38
N GLY A 35 -4.84 -4.27 4.65
CA GLY A 35 -3.53 -4.81 5.00
C GLY A 35 -3.56 -5.93 6.05
N SER A 36 -4.45 -6.91 5.91
CA SER A 36 -4.54 -8.11 6.76
C SER A 36 -3.17 -8.79 6.98
N ASN A 37 -2.33 -8.78 5.94
CA ASN A 37 -0.96 -9.31 5.93
C ASN A 37 -0.04 -8.67 6.98
N LEU A 38 -0.33 -7.45 7.44
CA LEU A 38 0.48 -6.74 8.43
C LEU A 38 0.59 -7.51 9.76
N GLN A 39 -0.38 -8.37 10.06
CA GLN A 39 -0.32 -9.24 11.24
C GLN A 39 0.85 -10.23 11.21
N ALA A 40 1.27 -10.69 10.03
CA ALA A 40 2.33 -11.67 9.87
C ALA A 40 3.74 -11.13 10.20
N TYR A 41 3.91 -9.81 10.24
CA TYR A 41 5.20 -9.17 10.50
C TYR A 41 5.51 -9.10 12.00
N LYS A 42 6.80 -9.12 12.37
CA LYS A 42 7.26 -9.03 13.77
C LYS A 42 7.37 -7.58 14.28
N TYR A 43 6.37 -6.75 13.99
CA TYR A 43 6.29 -5.40 14.55
C TYR A 43 5.58 -5.37 15.90
N SER A 44 5.82 -4.31 16.69
CA SER A 44 5.09 -4.10 17.94
C SER A 44 3.59 -3.92 17.69
N ASP A 45 2.75 -4.41 18.61
CA ASP A 45 1.29 -4.32 18.47
C ASP A 45 0.79 -2.87 18.42
N PHE A 46 1.50 -1.97 19.10
CA PHE A 46 1.24 -0.53 19.05
C PHE A 46 1.45 0.05 17.64
N LEU A 47 2.56 -0.32 16.97
CA LEU A 47 2.84 0.11 15.62
C LEU A 47 1.84 -0.48 14.63
N LYS A 48 1.58 -1.79 14.71
CA LYS A 48 0.57 -2.47 13.88
C LYS A 48 -0.80 -1.80 14.02
N SER A 49 -1.25 -1.58 15.25
CA SER A 49 -2.52 -0.90 15.55
C SER A 49 -2.56 0.51 14.96
N THR A 50 -1.46 1.27 15.07
CA THR A 50 -1.38 2.62 14.51
C THR A 50 -1.46 2.62 12.99
N ILE A 51 -0.80 1.66 12.32
CA ILE A 51 -0.88 1.50 10.86
C ILE A 51 -2.32 1.14 10.45
N PHE A 52 -2.96 0.17 11.11
CA PHE A 52 -4.34 -0.20 10.80
C PHE A 52 -5.33 0.96 10.98
N GLU A 53 -5.15 1.80 12.00
CA GLU A 53 -5.98 3.00 12.18
C GLU A 53 -5.76 4.05 11.07
N CYS A 54 -4.54 4.18 10.54
CA CYS A 54 -4.26 5.03 9.38
C CYS A 54 -4.89 4.49 8.09
N LEU A 55 -5.13 3.18 8.02
CA LEU A 55 -5.67 2.47 6.86
C LEU A 55 -7.20 2.32 6.90
N TYR A 56 -7.94 3.00 7.78
CA TYR A 56 -9.40 2.98 7.70
C TYR A 56 -9.91 3.49 6.35
N ASP A 57 -10.96 2.86 5.84
CA ASP A 57 -11.64 3.31 4.63
C ASP A 57 -12.23 4.71 4.81
N ASP A 58 -13.04 4.91 5.86
CA ASP A 58 -13.55 6.23 6.23
C ASP A 58 -12.44 7.10 6.84
N ARG A 59 -12.20 8.25 6.20
CA ARG A 59 -11.22 9.25 6.64
C ARG A 59 -11.53 9.82 8.03
N ARG A 60 -12.80 9.87 8.44
CA ARG A 60 -13.21 10.37 9.76
C ARG A 60 -12.75 9.47 10.91
N ASN A 61 -12.52 8.18 10.61
CA ASN A 61 -12.02 7.22 11.58
C ASN A 61 -10.49 7.22 11.72
N ARG A 62 -9.78 7.87 10.80
CA ARG A 62 -8.31 7.96 10.82
C ARG A 62 -7.82 8.91 11.90
N PRO A 63 -6.65 8.65 12.51
CA PRO A 63 -6.07 9.55 13.49
C PRO A 63 -5.67 10.88 12.84
N SER A 64 -5.77 11.96 13.61
CA SER A 64 -5.23 13.25 13.18
C SER A 64 -3.71 13.23 13.15
N LEU A 65 -3.09 14.16 12.40
CA LEU A 65 -1.64 14.30 12.38
C LEU A 65 -1.06 14.59 13.78
N GLY A 66 -1.76 15.38 14.60
CA GLY A 66 -1.35 15.66 15.97
C GLY A 66 -1.31 14.39 16.82
N THR A 67 -2.34 13.52 16.70
CA THR A 67 -2.37 12.21 17.36
C THR A 67 -1.22 11.32 16.90
N LEU A 68 -0.90 11.31 15.61
CA LEU A 68 0.22 10.52 15.09
C LEU A 68 1.58 10.99 15.61
N LYS A 69 1.81 12.31 15.69
CA LYS A 69 3.03 12.88 16.28
C LYS A 69 3.18 12.45 17.74
N ILE A 70 2.13 12.59 18.55
CA ILE A 70 2.15 12.16 19.96
C ILE A 70 2.48 10.68 20.10
N ARG A 71 1.87 9.82 19.27
CA ARG A 71 2.14 8.38 19.28
C ARG A 71 3.57 8.05 18.86
N ALA A 72 4.09 8.71 17.83
CA ALA A 72 5.47 8.54 17.39
C ALA A 72 6.47 8.98 18.48
N SER A 73 6.23 10.14 19.12
CA SER A 73 7.03 10.61 20.24
C SER A 73 7.00 9.65 21.43
N HIS A 74 5.83 9.06 21.75
CA HIS A 74 5.72 8.06 22.81
C HIS A 74 6.47 6.77 22.46
N GLY A 75 6.39 6.31 21.21
CA GLY A 75 7.14 5.15 20.72
C GLY A 75 8.66 5.38 20.80
N LEU A 76 9.12 6.56 20.41
CA LEU A 76 10.53 6.96 20.53
C LEU A 76 10.99 6.98 21.99
N ALA A 77 10.20 7.60 22.88
CA ALA A 77 10.52 7.63 24.31
C ALA A 77 10.59 6.22 24.92
N ALA A 78 9.67 5.32 24.54
CA ALA A 78 9.67 3.94 25.01
C ALA A 78 10.88 3.13 24.51
N ALA A 79 11.30 3.34 23.25
CA ALA A 79 12.51 2.72 22.71
C ALA A 79 13.76 3.19 23.47
N LEU A 80 13.90 4.50 23.68
CA LEU A 80 15.02 5.07 24.46
C LEU A 80 15.03 4.54 25.91
N ALA A 81 13.87 4.42 26.54
CA ALA A 81 13.75 3.87 27.89
C ALA A 81 14.11 2.37 27.97
N SER A 82 13.99 1.63 26.87
CA SER A 82 14.37 0.23 26.77
C SER A 82 15.87 0.03 26.53
N GLY A 83 16.63 1.13 26.36
CA GLY A 83 18.06 1.08 26.06
C GLY A 83 18.38 0.87 24.57
N ASP A 84 17.37 1.01 23.68
CA ASP A 84 17.62 0.97 22.25
C ASP A 84 18.49 2.16 21.83
N LYS A 85 19.37 1.91 20.86
CA LYS A 85 20.25 2.95 20.31
C LYS A 85 19.56 3.63 19.14
N VAL A 86 19.73 4.95 19.05
CA VAL A 86 19.34 5.69 17.85
C VAL A 86 20.31 5.29 16.75
N ASP A 87 19.79 4.71 15.66
CA ASP A 87 20.56 4.41 14.47
C ASP A 87 21.27 5.68 13.99
N ARG A 88 22.56 5.57 13.67
CA ARG A 88 23.26 6.73 13.12
C ARG A 88 22.75 6.95 11.71
N TRP A 89 22.64 8.22 11.32
CA TRP A 89 22.30 8.56 9.94
C TRP A 89 23.26 7.91 8.94
N ASP A 90 24.53 7.78 9.32
CA ASP A 90 25.59 7.15 8.54
C ASP A 90 25.29 5.67 8.21
N ASP A 91 24.58 4.95 9.09
CA ASP A 91 24.24 3.53 8.92
C ASP A 91 23.13 3.32 7.87
N LEU A 92 22.38 4.38 7.55
CA LEU A 92 21.30 4.38 6.55
C LEU A 92 21.80 4.79 5.16
N LEU A 93 23.02 5.33 5.06
CA LEU A 93 23.60 5.66 3.77
C LEU A 93 23.96 4.35 3.05
N PRO A 94 23.58 4.19 1.77
CA PRO A 94 24.05 3.05 1.00
C PRO A 94 25.60 3.06 0.97
N PRO A 95 26.25 1.89 0.94
CA PRO A 95 27.70 1.82 0.84
C PRO A 95 28.14 2.65 -0.37
N GLN A 96 29.07 3.58 -0.13
CA GLN A 96 29.56 4.47 -1.18
C GLN A 96 30.11 3.59 -2.31
N PRO A 97 29.66 3.78 -3.56
CA PRO A 97 30.15 2.97 -4.67
C PRO A 97 31.67 3.13 -4.73
N SER A 98 32.40 2.02 -4.62
CA SER A 98 33.85 2.04 -4.68
C SER A 98 34.27 2.50 -6.07
N ILE A 99 34.69 3.76 -6.16
CA ILE A 99 35.13 4.42 -7.41
C ILE A 99 36.31 3.65 -8.03
N PHE A 100 37.04 2.88 -7.22
CA PHE A 100 38.15 2.03 -7.63
C PHE A 100 37.77 0.64 -8.17
N GLN A 101 36.48 0.26 -8.20
CA GLN A 101 36.04 -1.03 -8.77
C GLN A 101 35.56 -0.95 -10.23
N GLN A 102 35.50 0.25 -10.83
CA GLN A 102 35.05 0.39 -12.23
C GLN A 102 36.15 0.16 -13.28
N ASP A 103 37.43 0.05 -12.91
CA ASP A 103 38.52 -0.02 -13.89
C ASP A 103 39.00 -1.44 -14.27
N ALA A 104 38.50 -2.51 -13.63
CA ALA A 104 39.16 -3.81 -13.76
C ALA A 104 38.66 -4.75 -14.87
N THR A 105 37.44 -4.62 -15.41
CA THR A 105 36.97 -5.56 -16.45
C THR A 105 35.88 -4.97 -17.36
N ALA A 106 36.19 -3.92 -18.11
CA ALA A 106 35.50 -3.69 -19.38
C ALA A 106 36.08 -4.67 -20.42
N ALA A 107 35.77 -5.97 -20.27
CA ALA A 107 35.91 -6.89 -21.38
C ALA A 107 34.95 -6.38 -22.46
N VAL A 108 35.50 -5.87 -23.56
CA VAL A 108 34.75 -5.49 -24.75
C VAL A 108 34.03 -6.74 -25.23
N VAL A 109 32.78 -6.92 -24.82
CA VAL A 109 31.90 -7.94 -25.39
C VAL A 109 31.58 -7.43 -26.79
N PRO A 110 32.02 -8.11 -27.87
CA PRO A 110 31.65 -7.72 -29.22
C PRO A 110 30.13 -7.74 -29.29
N VAL A 111 29.54 -6.58 -29.61
CA VAL A 111 28.10 -6.45 -29.79
C VAL A 111 27.70 -7.41 -30.91
N PRO A 112 26.81 -8.39 -30.66
CA PRO A 112 26.33 -9.26 -31.71
C PRO A 112 25.62 -8.42 -32.77
N PRO A 113 25.72 -8.78 -34.06
CA PRO A 113 25.04 -8.05 -35.12
C PRO A 113 23.54 -7.99 -34.82
N PRO A 114 22.87 -6.87 -35.17
CA PRO A 114 21.44 -6.73 -34.93
C PRO A 114 20.68 -7.87 -35.62
N PRO A 115 19.66 -8.45 -34.96
CA PRO A 115 18.83 -9.46 -35.59
C PRO A 115 18.16 -8.89 -36.85
N PRO A 116 17.94 -9.72 -37.88
CA PRO A 116 17.21 -9.30 -39.07
C PRO A 116 15.82 -8.77 -38.69
N PRO A 117 15.31 -7.76 -39.41
CA PRO A 117 13.98 -7.22 -39.15
C PRO A 117 12.93 -8.34 -39.27
N PRO A 118 11.90 -8.34 -38.40
CA PRO A 118 10.82 -9.31 -38.49
C PRO A 118 10.09 -9.16 -39.83
N PRO A 119 9.57 -10.27 -40.40
CA PRO A 119 8.73 -10.20 -41.59
C PRO A 119 7.49 -9.32 -41.32
N PRO A 120 6.99 -8.62 -42.34
CA PRO A 120 5.79 -7.80 -42.21
C PRO A 120 4.62 -8.65 -41.70
N PRO A 121 3.79 -8.13 -40.79
CA PRO A 121 2.62 -8.84 -40.32
C PRO A 121 1.66 -9.13 -41.49
N PRO A 122 0.99 -10.28 -41.50
CA PRO A 122 -0.05 -10.55 -42.49
C PRO A 122 -1.17 -9.51 -42.38
N PRO A 123 -1.86 -9.20 -43.49
CA PRO A 123 -3.00 -8.28 -43.47
C PRO A 123 -4.05 -8.78 -42.48
N VAL A 124 -4.35 -7.95 -41.47
CA VAL A 124 -5.36 -8.25 -40.45
C VAL A 124 -6.74 -8.21 -41.12
N ALA A 125 -7.42 -9.36 -41.16
CA ALA A 125 -8.80 -9.42 -41.60
C ALA A 125 -9.69 -8.55 -40.67
N PRO A 126 -10.68 -7.82 -41.20
CA PRO A 126 -11.55 -6.97 -40.39
C PRO A 126 -12.32 -7.82 -39.38
N VAL A 127 -12.05 -7.58 -38.09
CA VAL A 127 -12.81 -8.16 -36.99
C VAL A 127 -14.18 -7.47 -36.95
N ILE A 128 -15.21 -8.20 -37.35
CA ILE A 128 -16.61 -7.79 -37.21
C ILE A 128 -16.94 -7.84 -35.72
N ALA A 129 -16.97 -6.68 -35.07
CA ALA A 129 -17.32 -6.56 -33.66
C ALA A 129 -18.80 -6.95 -33.45
N PRO A 130 -19.12 -7.86 -32.52
CA PRO A 130 -20.51 -8.14 -32.15
C PRO A 130 -21.08 -6.93 -31.40
N ALA A 131 -22.26 -6.47 -31.85
CA ALA A 131 -23.02 -5.42 -31.22
C ALA A 131 -23.38 -5.81 -29.78
N ALA A 132 -22.98 -4.99 -28.81
CA ALA A 132 -23.33 -5.19 -27.41
C ALA A 132 -24.82 -4.89 -27.18
N PRO A 133 -25.54 -5.72 -26.40
CA PRO A 133 -26.92 -5.43 -26.00
C PRO A 133 -26.96 -4.27 -25.00
N ILE A 134 -27.83 -3.29 -25.28
CA ILE A 134 -28.12 -2.16 -24.40
C ILE A 134 -28.92 -2.70 -23.20
N ILE A 135 -28.31 -2.72 -22.01
CA ILE A 135 -29.01 -3.04 -20.76
C ILE A 135 -29.56 -1.73 -20.19
N ALA A 136 -30.89 -1.60 -20.20
CA ALA A 136 -31.60 -0.50 -19.55
C ALA A 136 -31.53 -0.67 -18.03
N VAL A 137 -30.88 0.27 -17.35
CA VAL A 137 -30.82 0.31 -15.88
C VAL A 137 -32.13 0.90 -15.37
N VAL A 138 -32.97 0.06 -14.75
CA VAL A 138 -34.17 0.49 -14.03
C VAL A 138 -33.74 1.08 -12.69
N ALA A 139 -34.02 2.37 -12.48
CA ALA A 139 -33.74 3.07 -11.24
C ALA A 139 -34.65 2.53 -10.10
N PRO A 140 -34.10 2.22 -8.91
CA PRO A 140 -34.92 1.82 -7.78
C PRO A 140 -35.66 3.03 -7.18
N ALA A 141 -36.97 2.87 -6.97
CA ALA A 141 -37.82 3.84 -6.30
C ALA A 141 -37.40 3.99 -4.83
N MET A 142 -37.09 5.23 -4.42
CA MET A 142 -36.79 5.57 -3.03
C MET A 142 -38.07 5.45 -2.19
N ALA A 143 -38.02 4.66 -1.13
CA ALA A 143 -39.07 4.59 -0.13
C ALA A 143 -39.08 5.86 0.76
N PRO A 144 -40.25 6.35 1.19
CA PRO A 144 -40.38 7.52 2.05
C PRO A 144 -39.86 7.24 3.48
N MET A 145 -39.11 8.20 4.04
CA MET A 145 -38.65 8.16 5.43
C MET A 145 -39.82 8.24 6.43
N PRO A 146 -39.77 7.50 7.55
CA PRO A 146 -40.72 7.67 8.64
C PRO A 146 -40.41 8.94 9.45
N THR A 147 -41.42 9.78 9.65
CA THR A 147 -41.39 10.92 10.59
C THR A 147 -41.53 10.42 12.02
N VAL A 148 -40.58 10.80 12.88
CA VAL A 148 -40.62 10.53 14.32
C VAL A 148 -41.23 11.75 15.03
N PRO A 149 -42.33 11.61 15.79
CA PRO A 149 -42.87 12.70 16.60
C PRO A 149 -42.04 12.88 17.89
N CYS A 150 -41.63 14.12 18.16
CA CYS A 150 -41.08 14.51 19.47
C CYS A 150 -42.22 14.62 20.49
N SER A 151 -42.01 14.09 21.68
CA SER A 151 -42.77 14.39 22.91
C SER A 151 -41.81 14.94 23.96
#